data_AF-A0A1E5UFH6-F1
#
_entry.id   AF-A0A1E5UFH6-F1
#
_cell.length_a   1.000
_cell.length_b   1.000
_cell.length_c   1.000
_cell.angle_alpha   90.00
_cell.angle_beta   90.00
_cell.angle_gamma   90.00
#
_symmetry.space_group_name_H-M   'P 1'
#
loop_
_entity.id
_entity.type
_entity.pdbx_description
1 polymer ?
#
loop_
_entity_poly.entity_id
_entity_poly.type
_entity_poly.pdbx_seq_one_letter_code
_entity_poly.pdbx_strand_id
1 'polypeptide(L)'
;MSYCLISLGFSQNIEKIVQLIKGESSHWLNQNQLTKEKFAWQDEYFAVSVSESMIENVRNYIKNQEKHHQKKTFAEEYQEFIEKYNFEKLKDKE
;
A
#
# COMPACT_ATOMS: atom_id res chain seq x y z
N MET A 1 -1.57 -4.89 7.01
CA MET A 1 -1.31 -4.49 5.61
C MET A 1 -2.34 -3.45 5.21
N SER A 2 -1.96 -2.38 4.50
CA SER A 2 -2.88 -1.30 4.12
C SER A 2 -2.83 -1.08 2.61
N TYR A 3 -4.01 -0.93 2.01
CA TYR A 3 -4.19 -0.71 0.58
C TYR A 3 -5.03 0.55 0.37
N CYS A 4 -4.63 1.40 -0.58
CA CYS A 4 -5.36 2.61 -0.91
C CYS A 4 -5.43 2.76 -2.44
N LEU A 5 -6.60 3.16 -2.95
CA LEU A 5 -6.76 3.63 -4.32
C LEU A 5 -6.86 5.16 -4.27
N ILE A 6 -5.93 5.83 -4.97
CA ILE A 6 -5.78 7.28 -4.91
C ILE A 6 -5.93 7.83 -6.33
N SER A 7 -6.78 8.84 -6.48
CA SER A 7 -6.79 9.69 -7.68
C SER A 7 -5.78 10.81 -7.50
N LEU A 8 -4.81 10.91 -8.41
CA LEU A 8 -3.75 11.92 -8.36
C LEU A 8 -4.03 13.03 -9.37
N GLY A 9 -3.89 14.28 -8.92
CA GLY A 9 -3.84 15.43 -9.80
C GLY A 9 -2.51 15.50 -10.56
N PHE A 10 -2.51 16.23 -11.68
CA PHE A 10 -1.35 16.35 -12.58
C PHE A 10 -0.03 16.75 -11.89
N SER A 11 -0.08 17.60 -10.86
CA SER A 11 1.11 18.09 -10.16
C SER A 11 1.47 17.28 -8.90
N GLN A 12 0.74 16.21 -8.60
CA GLN A 12 0.97 15.42 -7.39
C GLN A 12 1.98 14.30 -7.65
N ASN A 13 3.00 14.22 -6.78
CA ASN A 13 4.00 13.15 -6.78
C ASN A 13 3.59 12.06 -5.78
N ILE A 14 3.64 10.79 -6.21
CA ILE A 14 3.36 9.60 -5.40
C ILE A 14 4.17 9.60 -4.10
N GLU A 15 5.49 9.87 -4.15
CA GLU A 15 6.38 9.90 -2.99
C GLU A 15 5.85 10.88 -1.94
N LYS A 16 5.47 12.08 -2.37
CA LYS A 16 4.99 13.11 -1.45
C LYS A 16 3.66 12.71 -0.82
N ILE A 17 2.76 12.12 -1.60
CA ILE A 17 1.46 11.64 -1.11
C ILE A 17 1.65 10.52 -0.10
N VAL A 18 2.51 9.54 -0.39
CA VAL A 18 2.81 8.44 0.54
C VAL A 18 3.48 8.95 1.80
N GLN A 19 4.43 9.90 1.69
CA GLN A 19 5.05 10.55 2.84
C GLN A 19 4.01 11.19 3.76
N LEU A 20 3.05 11.94 3.20
CA LEU A 20 1.98 12.57 3.97
C LEU A 20 1.06 11.55 4.62
N ILE A 21 0.60 10.54 3.88
CA ILE A 21 -0.26 9.48 4.43
C ILE A 21 0.44 8.76 5.57
N LYS A 22 1.69 8.31 5.37
CA LYS A 22 2.44 7.57 6.39
C LYS A 22 2.75 8.46 7.59
N GLY A 23 3.23 9.68 7.36
CA GLY A 23 3.62 10.63 8.41
C GLY A 23 2.44 11.07 9.28
N GLU A 24 1.38 11.59 8.67
CA GLU A 24 0.22 12.13 9.40
C GLU A 24 -0.54 11.03 10.14
N SER A 25 -0.73 9.86 9.51
CA SER A 25 -1.38 8.73 10.20
C SER A 25 -0.55 8.21 11.37
N SER A 26 0.77 8.08 11.22
CA SER A 26 1.65 7.70 12.33
C SER A 26 1.63 8.75 13.43
N HIS A 27 1.68 10.04 13.09
CA HIS A 27 1.62 11.12 14.07
C HIS A 27 0.32 11.04 14.87
N TRP A 28 -0.82 10.99 14.18
CA TRP A 28 -2.14 10.95 14.80
C TRP A 28 -2.35 9.69 15.65
N LEU A 29 -2.01 8.50 15.14
CA LEU A 29 -2.14 7.23 15.90
C LEU A 29 -1.33 7.26 17.20
N ASN A 30 -0.09 7.75 17.12
CA ASN A 30 0.80 7.82 18.27
C ASN A 30 0.36 8.88 19.28
N GLN A 31 -0.05 10.06 18.81
CA GLN A 31 -0.57 11.12 19.69
C GLN A 31 -1.80 10.68 20.46
N ASN A 32 -2.69 9.92 19.82
CA ASN A 32 -3.91 9.41 20.42
C ASN A 32 -3.72 8.07 21.16
N GLN A 33 -2.50 7.53 21.21
CA GLN A 33 -2.16 6.27 21.92
C GLN A 33 -3.08 5.10 21.51
N LEU A 34 -3.40 5.01 20.21
CA LEU A 34 -4.34 4.00 19.69
C LEU A 34 -3.72 2.61 19.55
N THR A 35 -2.42 2.48 19.81
CA THR A 35 -1.66 1.23 19.78
C THR A 35 -0.85 1.09 21.08
N LYS A 36 -0.59 -0.17 21.49
CA LYS A 36 0.21 -0.45 22.72
C LYS A 36 1.64 0.07 22.61
N GLU A 37 2.19 0.01 21.41
CA GLU A 37 3.55 0.46 21.10
C GLU A 37 3.49 1.63 20.11
N LYS A 38 4.64 2.31 19.95
CA LYS A 38 4.77 3.38 18.97
C LYS A 38 4.56 2.81 17.57
N PHE A 39 3.50 3.26 16.90
CA PHE A 39 3.20 2.86 15.54
C PHE A 39 4.18 3.51 14.57
N ALA A 40 4.73 2.69 13.67
CA ALA A 40 5.51 3.12 12.52
C ALA A 40 5.14 2.25 11.32
N TRP A 41 5.20 2.84 10.13
CA TRP A 41 5.09 2.08 8.88
C TRP A 41 6.42 1.42 8.54
N GLN A 42 6.38 0.35 7.73
CA GLN A 42 7.56 -0.14 7.00
C GLN A 42 8.16 0.98 6.14
N ASP A 43 9.46 0.94 5.84
CA ASP A 43 10.13 2.02 5.09
C ASP A 43 9.61 2.14 3.65
N GLU A 44 9.36 1.01 3.02
CA GLU A 44 8.99 0.94 1.61
C GLU A 44 7.48 1.11 1.35
N TYR A 45 7.14 1.24 0.07
CA TYR A 45 5.77 1.18 -0.42
C TYR A 45 5.74 0.67 -1.87
N PHE A 46 4.60 0.11 -2.26
CA PHE A 46 4.36 -0.34 -3.63
C PHE A 46 3.26 0.51 -4.27
N ALA A 47 3.49 0.97 -5.50
CA ALA A 47 2.55 1.80 -6.24
C ALA A 47 2.41 1.30 -7.69
N VAL A 48 1.17 1.17 -8.15
CA VAL A 48 0.82 0.76 -9.51
C VAL A 48 -0.26 1.67 -10.08
N SER A 49 -0.15 1.98 -11.37
CA SER A 49 -1.20 2.70 -12.09
C SER A 49 -2.37 1.78 -12.39
N VAL A 50 -3.59 2.29 -12.24
CA VAL A 50 -4.83 1.57 -12.52
C VAL A 50 -5.57 2.29 -13.65
N SER A 51 -5.99 1.56 -14.69
CA SER A 51 -6.84 2.13 -15.74
C SER A 51 -8.27 2.32 -15.23
N GLU A 52 -8.99 3.30 -15.79
CA GLU A 52 -10.39 3.60 -15.44
C GLU A 52 -11.28 2.34 -15.48
N SER A 53 -11.11 1.53 -16.52
CA SER A 53 -11.84 0.26 -16.72
C SER A 53 -11.63 -0.77 -15.59
N MET A 54 -10.56 -0.65 -14.83
CA MET A 54 -10.22 -1.57 -13.74
C MET A 54 -10.62 -1.04 -12.35
N ILE A 55 -11.09 0.19 -12.22
CA ILE A 55 -11.37 0.82 -10.92
C ILE A 55 -12.30 -0.03 -10.07
N GLU A 56 -13.39 -0.53 -10.64
CA GLU A 56 -14.38 -1.29 -9.87
C GLU A 56 -13.81 -2.65 -9.42
N ASN A 57 -12.99 -3.28 -10.25
CA ASN A 57 -12.28 -4.50 -9.87
C ASN A 57 -11.30 -4.25 -8.72
N VAL A 58 -10.56 -3.13 -8.78
CA VAL A 58 -9.60 -2.75 -7.73
C VAL A 58 -10.31 -2.38 -6.42
N ARG A 59 -11.44 -1.66 -6.47
CA ARG A 59 -12.26 -1.38 -5.28
C ARG A 59 -12.72 -2.66 -4.61
N ASN A 60 -13.27 -3.59 -5.39
CA ASN A 60 -13.70 -4.89 -4.88
C ASN A 60 -12.54 -5.71 -4.31
N TYR A 61 -11.37 -5.67 -4.94
CA TYR A 61 -10.17 -6.29 -4.42
C TYR A 61 -9.77 -5.71 -3.04
N ILE A 62 -9.63 -4.38 -2.92
CA ILE A 62 -9.28 -3.70 -1.66
C ILE A 62 -10.30 -4.01 -0.56
N LYS A 63 -11.60 -3.97 -0.87
CA LYS A 63 -12.67 -4.26 0.09
C LYS A 63 -12.57 -5.66 0.69
N ASN A 64 -12.10 -6.64 -0.09
CA ASN A 64 -12.03 -8.04 0.33
C ASN A 64 -10.66 -8.44 0.89
N GLN A 65 -9.69 -7.52 0.97
CA GLN A 65 -8.31 -7.84 1.34
C GLN A 65 -8.16 -8.42 2.75
N GLU A 66 -8.94 -7.93 3.71
CA GLU A 66 -8.92 -8.48 5.08
C GLU A 66 -9.25 -9.97 5.10
N LYS A 67 -10.28 -10.39 4.35
CA LYS A 67 -10.67 -11.80 4.21
C LYS A 67 -9.64 -12.61 3.43
N HIS A 68 -9.02 -12.01 2.41
CA HIS A 68 -7.99 -12.67 1.62
C HIS A 68 -6.75 -12.98 2.49
N HIS A 69 -6.31 -12.01 3.30
CA HIS A 69 -5.13 -12.16 4.15
C HIS A 69 -5.28 -13.08 5.36
N GLN A 70 -6.50 -13.54 5.66
CA GLN A 70 -6.70 -14.67 6.58
C GLN A 70 -6.17 -15.99 6.00
N LYS A 71 -6.04 -16.09 4.67
CA LYS A 71 -5.65 -17.32 3.97
C LYS A 71 -4.31 -17.23 3.25
N LYS A 72 -3.84 -16.02 2.96
CA LYS A 72 -2.63 -15.78 2.18
C LYS A 72 -1.86 -14.58 2.70
N THR A 73 -0.58 -14.75 2.95
CA THR A 73 0.29 -13.68 3.44
C THR A 73 0.58 -12.65 2.36
N PHE A 74 0.95 -11.44 2.77
CA PHE A 74 1.39 -10.42 1.83
C PHE A 74 2.63 -10.84 1.03
N ALA A 75 3.59 -11.53 1.65
CA ALA A 75 4.80 -11.97 0.95
C ALA A 75 4.50 -12.93 -0.21
N GLU A 76 3.57 -13.87 -0.01
CA GLU A 76 3.08 -14.75 -1.07
C GLU A 76 2.36 -13.96 -2.17
N GLU A 77 1.54 -12.99 -1.78
CA GLU A 77 0.83 -12.13 -2.73
C GLU A 77 1.81 -11.28 -3.57
N TYR A 78 2.79 -10.66 -2.92
CA TYR A 78 3.83 -9.87 -3.57
C TYR A 78 4.62 -10.68 -4.59
N GLN A 79 5.01 -11.90 -4.23
CA GLN A 79 5.73 -12.80 -5.14
C GLN A 79 4.88 -13.16 -6.37
N GLU A 80 3.59 -13.46 -6.18
CA GLU A 80 2.67 -13.69 -7.31
C GLU A 80 2.48 -12.45 -8.19
N PHE A 81 2.42 -11.24 -7.60
CA PHE A 81 2.34 -10.00 -8.38
C PHE A 81 3.58 -9.80 -9.25
N ILE A 82 4.77 -10.03 -8.69
CA ILE A 82 6.03 -9.98 -9.43
C ILE A 82 6.01 -10.94 -10.61
N GLU A 83 5.65 -12.20 -10.37
CA GLU A 83 5.63 -13.23 -11.41
C GLU A 83 4.59 -12.95 -12.50
N LYS A 84 3.38 -12.53 -12.09
CA LYS A 84 2.26 -12.32 -13.00
C LYS A 84 2.43 -11.09 -13.89
N TYR A 85 3.01 -10.02 -13.35
CA TYR A 85 3.15 -8.74 -14.05
C TYR A 85 4.58 -8.45 -14.49
N ASN A 86 5.50 -9.40 -14.25
CA ASN A 86 6.91 -9.33 -14.60
C ASN A 86 7.60 -8.07 -14.06
N PHE A 87 7.28 -7.69 -12.82
CA PHE A 87 7.94 -6.56 -12.17
C PHE A 87 9.37 -6.94 -11.79
N GLU A 88 10.32 -6.03 -12.00
CA GLU A 88 11.68 -6.23 -11.52
C GLU A 88 11.68 -6.15 -9.98
N LYS A 89 12.28 -7.15 -9.33
CA LYS A 89 12.62 -7.03 -7.91
C LYS A 89 13.61 -5.89 -7.78
N LEU A 90 13.19 -4.80 -7.12
CA LEU A 90 14.13 -3.77 -6.70
C LEU A 90 15.15 -4.47 -5.79
N LYS A 91 16.41 -4.44 -6.20
CA LYS A 91 17.49 -4.91 -5.33
C LYS A 91 17.61 -3.89 -4.21
N ASP A 92 17.59 -4.34 -2.97
CA ASP A 92 17.96 -3.52 -1.83
C ASP A 92 19.29 -2.84 -2.15
N LYS A 93 19.32 -1.51 -2.12
CA LYS A 93 20.59 -0.79 -2.16
C LYS A 93 21.26 -1.06 -0.82
N GLU A 94 22.37 -1.81 -0.85
CA GLU A 94 23.32 -1.93 0.26
C GLU A 94 23.74 -0.55 0.79
#